data_AF-W1YFW6-F1
#
_entry.id   AF-W1YFW6-F1
#
_cell.length_a   1.000
_cell.length_b   1.000
_cell.length_c   1.000
_cell.angle_alpha   90.00
_cell.angle_beta   90.00
_cell.angle_gamma   90.00
#
_symmetry.space_group_name_H-M   'P 1'
#
loop_
_entity.id
_entity.type
_entity.pdbx_description
1 polymer ?
#
loop_
_entity_poly.entity_id
_entity_poly.type
_entity_poly.pdbx_seq_one_letter_code
_entity_poly.pdbx_strand_id
1 'polypeptide(L)'
;PVMEIFNYYITTSTAAFPSSALPEPFYKFLMEKSEGYPSYVLKDDDTVIGFCQLGKYNGFPTFKSTVTITYFIAKDYTRKGLGSECLKKLEQEAVEMGIK
;
A
#
# COMPACT_ATOMS: atom_id res chain seq x y z
N PRO A 1 6.01 -12.22 2.95
CA PRO A 1 6.72 -10.96 2.58
C PRO A 1 5.91 -9.67 2.79
N VAL A 2 4.73 -9.51 2.17
CA VAL A 2 3.93 -8.28 2.33
C VAL A 2 3.48 -8.07 3.77
N MET A 3 2.89 -9.10 4.40
CA MET A 3 2.46 -9.04 5.80
C MET A 3 3.62 -8.84 6.77
N GLU A 4 4.80 -9.38 6.46
CA GLU A 4 6.02 -9.17 7.25
C GLU A 4 6.43 -7.69 7.25
N ILE A 5 6.48 -7.05 6.08
CA ILE A 5 6.76 -5.61 5.97
C ILE A 5 5.70 -4.79 6.71
N PHE A 6 4.41 -5.11 6.54
CA PHE A 6 3.33 -4.39 7.21
C PHE A 6 3.39 -4.55 8.74
N ASN A 7 3.61 -5.77 9.23
CA ASN A 7 3.72 -6.08 10.66
C ASN A 7 4.96 -5.48 11.31
N TYR A 8 6.06 -5.30 10.57
CA TYR A 8 7.19 -4.53 11.07
C TYR A 8 6.74 -3.12 11.49
N TYR A 9 6.03 -2.40 10.61
CA TYR A 9 5.56 -1.06 10.93
C TYR A 9 4.47 -1.00 12.00
N ILE A 10 3.64 -2.04 12.13
CA ILE A 10 2.68 -2.18 13.24
C ILE A 10 3.41 -2.27 14.58
N THR A 11 4.50 -3.05 14.65
CA THR A 11 5.16 -3.36 15.92
C THR A 11 6.23 -2.36 16.32
N THR A 12 6.79 -1.60 15.37
CA THR A 12 7.91 -0.69 15.62
C THR A 12 7.59 0.79 15.39
N SER A 13 6.36 1.14 14.97
CA SER A 13 6.03 2.52 14.60
C SER A 13 4.52 2.81 14.68
N THR A 14 4.12 4.02 14.28
CA THR A 14 2.72 4.44 14.11
C THR A 14 2.28 4.53 12.65
N ALA A 15 3.09 4.03 11.71
CA ALA A 15 2.77 4.08 10.28
C ALA A 15 1.61 3.15 9.88
N ALA A 16 1.31 2.15 10.70
CA ALA A 16 0.14 1.29 10.57
C ALA A 16 -0.68 1.35 11.87
N PHE A 17 -2.01 1.33 11.74
CA PHE A 17 -2.92 1.59 12.87
C PHE A 17 -3.26 0.40 13.78
N PRO A 18 -3.13 -0.89 13.37
CA PRO A 18 -3.30 -2.00 14.30
C PRO A 18 -2.36 -1.87 15.50
N SER A 19 -2.83 -2.27 16.69
CA SER A 19 -2.04 -2.20 17.93
C SER A 19 -1.09 -3.39 18.12
N SER A 20 -1.26 -4.46 17.34
CA SER A 20 -0.42 -5.66 17.38
C SER A 20 -0.35 -6.32 16.00
N ALA A 21 0.72 -7.10 15.79
CA ALA A 21 0.95 -7.81 14.53
C ALA A 21 -0.26 -8.65 14.13
N LEU A 22 -0.59 -8.62 12.85
CA LEU A 22 -1.73 -9.31 12.28
C LEU A 22 -1.32 -10.66 11.69
N PRO A 23 -2.20 -11.68 11.75
CA PRO A 23 -1.89 -12.99 11.20
C PRO A 23 -1.94 -12.96 9.67
N GLU A 24 -1.27 -13.93 9.02
CA GLU A 24 -1.22 -14.03 7.54
C GLU A 24 -2.58 -13.98 6.81
N PRO A 25 -3.69 -14.56 7.33
CA PRO A 25 -5.01 -14.41 6.69
C PRO A 25 -5.47 -12.95 6.52
N PHE A 26 -4.90 -12.00 7.28
CA PHE A 26 -5.18 -10.58 7.10
C PHE A 26 -4.72 -10.03 5.74
N TYR A 27 -3.78 -10.71 5.07
CA TYR A 27 -3.35 -10.34 3.72
C TYR A 27 -4.53 -10.17 2.76
N LYS A 28 -5.53 -11.07 2.84
CA LYS A 28 -6.72 -10.98 1.99
C LYS A 28 -7.49 -9.66 2.23
N PHE A 29 -7.70 -9.30 3.50
CA PHE A 29 -8.37 -8.05 3.87
C PHE A 29 -7.56 -6.82 3.46
N LEU A 30 -6.22 -6.90 3.49
CA LEU A 30 -5.35 -5.84 3.00
C LEU A 30 -5.53 -5.64 1.48
N MET A 31 -5.68 -6.72 0.72
CA MET A 31 -5.90 -6.68 -0.74
C MET A 31 -7.32 -6.26 -1.12
N GLU A 32 -8.35 -6.65 -0.35
CA GLU A 32 -9.74 -6.22 -0.57
C GLU A 32 -9.88 -4.69 -0.56
N LYS A 33 -9.05 -3.96 0.18
CA LYS A 33 -9.03 -2.49 0.15
C LYS A 33 -8.66 -1.90 -1.21
N SER A 34 -7.93 -2.65 -2.01
CA SER A 34 -7.49 -2.29 -3.36
C SER A 34 -8.32 -2.95 -4.46
N GLU A 35 -9.43 -3.60 -4.13
CA GLU A 35 -10.28 -4.24 -5.14
C GLU A 35 -10.78 -3.21 -6.17
N GLY A 36 -10.51 -3.48 -7.45
CA GLY A 36 -10.81 -2.56 -8.56
C GLY A 36 -9.81 -1.40 -8.72
N TYR A 37 -8.72 -1.40 -7.96
CA TYR A 37 -7.64 -0.41 -8.03
C TYR A 37 -6.27 -1.06 -8.26
N PRO A 38 -5.30 -0.32 -8.83
CA PRO A 38 -3.93 -0.78 -9.01
C PRO A 38 -3.22 -1.09 -7.69
N SER A 39 -2.52 -2.23 -7.68
CA SER A 39 -1.68 -2.71 -6.58
C SER A 39 -0.39 -3.29 -7.12
N TYR A 40 0.74 -2.94 -6.50
CA TYR A 40 2.08 -3.33 -6.93
C TYR A 40 2.93 -3.81 -5.76
N VAL A 41 3.91 -4.65 -6.09
CA VAL A 41 5.02 -5.01 -5.20
C VAL A 41 6.31 -4.42 -5.76
N LEU A 42 7.18 -4.00 -4.85
CA LEU A 42 8.54 -3.61 -5.17
C LEU A 42 9.43 -4.83 -5.01
N LYS A 43 10.26 -5.07 -6.01
CA LYS A 43 11.19 -6.19 -6.01
C LYS A 43 12.63 -5.68 -6.12
N ASP A 44 13.51 -6.30 -5.34
CA ASP A 44 14.95 -6.29 -5.55
C ASP A 44 15.34 -7.73 -5.85
N ASP A 45 15.67 -8.00 -7.11
CA ASP A 45 15.70 -9.34 -7.71
C ASP A 45 14.41 -10.14 -7.40
N ASP A 46 14.52 -11.29 -6.73
CA ASP A 46 13.40 -12.15 -6.35
C ASP A 46 12.80 -11.78 -4.97
N THR A 47 13.33 -10.77 -4.30
CA THR A 47 12.91 -10.36 -2.96
C THR A 47 11.86 -9.26 -3.02
N VAL A 48 10.72 -9.47 -2.37
CA VAL A 48 9.72 -8.41 -2.17
C VAL A 48 10.22 -7.46 -1.09
N ILE A 49 10.51 -6.22 -1.47
CA ILE A 49 11.08 -5.18 -0.60
C ILE A 49 10.10 -4.04 -0.29
N GLY A 50 8.86 -4.15 -0.77
CA GLY A 50 7.82 -3.17 -0.50
C GLY A 50 6.54 -3.49 -1.26
N PHE A 51 5.49 -2.74 -0.96
CA PHE A 51 4.25 -2.78 -1.71
C PHE A 51 3.59 -1.42 -1.69
N CYS A 52 2.76 -1.15 -2.70
CA CYS A 52 1.97 0.05 -2.81
C CYS A 52 0.65 -0.23 -3.51
N GLN A 53 -0.41 0.47 -3.13
CA GLN A 53 -1.74 0.27 -3.68
C GLN A 53 -2.57 1.54 -3.63
N LEU A 54 -3.46 1.66 -4.61
CA LEU A 54 -4.63 2.52 -4.55
C LEU A 54 -5.78 1.77 -3.87
N GLY A 55 -6.64 2.49 -3.18
CA GLY A 55 -7.82 1.91 -2.54
C GLY A 55 -8.97 2.91 -2.40
N LYS A 56 -10.19 2.40 -2.26
CA LYS A 56 -11.38 3.23 -2.06
C LYS A 56 -11.25 4.05 -0.77
N TYR A 57 -11.45 5.38 -0.84
CA TYR A 57 -11.45 6.20 0.37
C TYR A 57 -12.66 5.91 1.26
N ASN A 58 -13.86 5.91 0.66
CA ASN A 58 -15.10 5.68 1.39
C ASN A 58 -16.17 5.07 0.47
N GLY A 59 -17.05 4.24 1.04
CA GLY A 59 -18.15 3.54 0.39
C GLY A 59 -19.11 4.40 -0.43
N PHE A 60 -19.37 5.64 -0.01
CA PHE A 60 -20.42 6.49 -0.58
C PHE A 60 -20.09 7.03 -1.99
N PRO A 61 -21.10 7.16 -2.89
CA PRO A 61 -20.90 7.64 -4.26
C PRO A 61 -20.27 9.04 -4.37
N THR A 62 -20.45 9.89 -3.36
CA THR A 62 -19.84 11.22 -3.30
C THR A 62 -18.31 11.17 -3.33
N PHE A 63 -17.70 10.09 -2.86
CA PHE A 63 -16.25 9.88 -2.82
C PHE A 63 -15.73 9.06 -4.00
N LYS A 64 -16.51 8.88 -5.07
CA LYS A 64 -16.10 8.06 -6.24
C LYS A 64 -14.81 8.55 -6.92
N SER A 65 -14.47 9.83 -6.76
CA SER A 65 -13.25 10.44 -7.28
C SER A 65 -12.19 10.66 -6.19
N THR A 66 -12.32 10.01 -5.04
CA THR A 66 -11.36 10.10 -3.94
C THR A 66 -10.86 8.72 -3.59
N VAL A 67 -9.55 8.57 -3.63
CA VAL A 67 -8.85 7.32 -3.33
C VAL A 67 -7.85 7.52 -2.20
N THR A 68 -7.41 6.41 -1.64
CA THR A 68 -6.31 6.34 -0.68
C THR A 68 -5.11 5.76 -1.37
N ILE A 69 -3.94 6.30 -1.04
CA ILE A 69 -2.65 5.71 -1.40
C ILE A 69 -2.09 5.06 -0.13
N THR A 70 -1.70 3.81 -0.23
CA THR A 70 -1.01 3.07 0.84
C THR A 70 0.28 2.51 0.28
N TYR A 71 1.41 2.72 0.96
CA TYR A 71 2.66 2.06 0.61
C TYR A 71 3.52 1.80 1.85
N PHE A 72 4.24 0.69 1.84
CA PHE A 72 5.22 0.34 2.86
C PHE A 72 6.46 -0.25 2.19
N ILE A 73 7.63 0.18 2.67
CA ILE A 73 8.94 -0.23 2.15
C ILE A 73 9.66 -0.99 3.25
N ALA A 74 10.27 -2.13 2.96
CA ALA A 74 11.08 -2.86 3.93
C ALA A 74 12.12 -1.93 4.57
N LYS A 75 12.31 -2.05 5.90
CA LYS A 75 13.08 -1.09 6.71
C LYS A 75 14.48 -0.78 6.14
N ASP A 76 15.15 -1.80 5.63
CA ASP A 76 16.52 -1.74 5.10
C ASP A 76 16.60 -1.18 3.67
N TYR A 77 15.44 -0.90 3.06
CA TYR A 77 15.28 -0.33 1.73
C TYR A 77 14.70 1.09 1.76
N THR A 78 14.48 1.65 2.95
CA THR A 78 14.04 3.04 3.11
C THR A 78 15.16 4.04 2.75
N ARG A 79 14.78 5.30 2.51
CA ARG A 79 15.69 6.40 2.10
C ARG A 79 16.42 6.19 0.77
N LYS A 80 15.88 5.32 -0.09
CA LYS A 80 16.39 5.04 -1.45
C LYS A 80 15.51 5.61 -2.58
N GLY A 81 14.53 6.47 -2.27
CA GLY A 81 13.60 7.03 -3.26
C GLY A 81 12.39 6.14 -3.62
N LEU A 82 12.37 4.88 -3.18
CA LEU A 82 11.32 3.90 -3.51
C LEU A 82 9.89 4.34 -3.16
N GLY A 83 9.70 5.03 -2.03
CA GLY A 83 8.39 5.57 -1.66
C GLY A 83 7.88 6.64 -2.63
N SER A 84 8.78 7.48 -3.14
CA SER A 84 8.45 8.48 -4.17
C SER A 84 8.12 7.83 -5.50
N GLU A 85 8.81 6.74 -5.86
CA GLU A 85 8.48 5.96 -7.06
C GLU A 85 7.10 5.31 -6.96
N CYS A 86 6.77 4.73 -5.79
CA CYS A 86 5.43 4.20 -5.52
C CYS A 86 4.36 5.28 -5.69
N LEU A 87 4.55 6.42 -5.02
CA LEU A 87 3.62 7.53 -5.06
C LEU A 87 3.37 8.00 -6.49
N LYS A 88 4.46 8.28 -7.24
CA LYS A 88 4.37 8.74 -8.63
C LYS A 88 3.64 7.74 -9.53
N LYS A 89 3.92 6.44 -9.38
CA LYS A 89 3.24 5.39 -10.17
C LYS A 89 1.75 5.36 -9.87
N LEU A 90 1.36 5.40 -8.60
CA LEU A 90 -0.04 5.37 -8.20
C LEU A 90 -0.79 6.66 -8.59
N GLU A 91 -0.14 7.82 -8.52
CA GLU A 91 -0.72 9.08 -9.01
C GLU A 91 -0.99 9.04 -10.52
N GLN A 92 -0.06 8.51 -11.31
CA GLN A 92 -0.24 8.34 -12.75
C GLN A 92 -1.44 7.43 -13.07
N GLU A 93 -1.51 6.28 -12.42
CA GLU A 93 -2.62 5.34 -12.61
C GLU A 93 -3.95 5.93 -12.15
N ALA A 94 -3.97 6.70 -11.05
CA ALA A 94 -5.19 7.37 -10.59
C ALA A 94 -5.72 8.35 -11.65
N VAL A 95 -4.83 9.13 -12.28
CA VAL A 95 -5.20 10.05 -13.36
C VAL A 95 -5.75 9.29 -14.58
N GLU A 96 -5.12 8.17 -14.97
CA GLU A 96 -5.59 7.32 -16.08
C GLU A 96 -6.97 6.71 -15.80
N MET A 97 -7.29 6.43 -14.53
CA MET A 97 -8.61 5.99 -14.09
C MET A 97 -9.66 7.11 -13.99
N GLY A 98 -9.27 8.38 -14.23
CA GLY A 98 -10.17 9.54 -14.14
C GLY A 98 -10.44 10.04 -12.72
N ILE A 99 -9.59 9.66 -11.76
CA ILE A 99 -9.59 10.24 -10.41
C ILE A 99 -8.98 11.65 -10.49
N LYS A 100 -9.58 12.61 -9.79
CA LYS A 100 -9.28 14.05 -9.91
C LYS A 100 -8.54 14.58 -8.70
#